data_AF-A0A7V9CZR8-F1
#
_entry.id   AF-A0A7V9CZR8-F1
#
_cell.length_a   1.000
_cell.length_b   1.000
_cell.length_c   1.000
_cell.angle_alpha   90.00
_cell.angle_beta   90.00
_cell.angle_gamma   90.00
#
_symmetry.space_group_name_H-M   'P 1'
#
loop_
_entity.id
_entity.type
_entity.pdbx_description
1 polymer ?
#
loop_
_entity_poly.entity_id
_entity_poly.type
_entity_poly.pdbx_seq_one_letter_code
_entity_poly.pdbx_strand_id
1 'polypeptide(L)'
;GVQLHITDRAALHATDVGIYLLHVLRSLAPESFAWHGGADGPPFLDLLIGSDAPRRALEAGADPDAVVADWRARAAAFEERRRPYLLYD
;
A
#
# COMPACT_ATOMS: atom_id res chain seq x y z
N GLY A 1 -1.21 10.30 17.05
CA GLY A 1 -1.52 10.11 15.62
C GLY A 1 -0.72 11.09 14.78
N VAL A 2 -0.84 11.03 13.46
CA VAL A 2 -0.19 11.97 12.52
C VAL A 2 -1.25 12.57 11.60
N GLN A 3 -0.99 13.78 11.10
CA GLN A 3 -1.80 14.41 10.06
C GLN A 3 -0.90 14.61 8.83
N LEU A 4 -1.40 14.21 7.66
CA LEU A 4 -0.71 14.42 6.39
C LEU A 4 -1.17 15.74 5.78
N HIS A 5 -0.23 16.67 5.56
CA HIS A 5 -0.47 17.91 4.81
C HIS A 5 0.18 17.76 3.43
N ILE A 6 -0.65 17.77 2.38
CA ILE A 6 -0.20 17.60 1.00
C ILE A 6 0.12 18.98 0.43
N THR A 7 1.41 19.27 0.22
CA THR A 7 1.87 20.56 -0.31
C THR A 7 2.04 20.56 -1.83
N ASP A 8 2.29 19.39 -2.42
CA ASP A 8 2.29 19.15 -3.86
C ASP A 8 1.50 17.88 -4.15
N ARG A 9 0.37 18.02 -4.85
CA ARG A 9 -0.51 16.89 -5.17
C ARG A 9 0.05 16.03 -6.31
N ALA A 10 0.77 16.62 -7.26
CA ALA A 10 1.26 15.91 -8.44
C ALA A 10 2.46 15.01 -8.10
N ALA A 11 3.23 15.37 -7.07
CA ALA A 11 4.34 14.56 -6.58
C ALA A 11 3.91 13.39 -5.66
N LEU A 12 2.64 13.33 -5.24
CA LEU A 12 2.18 12.37 -4.24
C LEU A 12 1.61 11.09 -4.86
N HIS A 13 2.19 9.96 -4.49
CA HIS A 13 1.58 8.63 -4.68
C HIS A 13 0.92 8.19 -3.36
N ALA A 14 -0.40 8.39 -3.25
CA ALA A 14 -1.13 8.22 -1.99
C ALA A 14 -1.04 6.79 -1.41
N THR A 15 -1.07 5.77 -2.27
CA THR A 15 -0.99 4.36 -1.83
C THR A 15 0.38 4.05 -1.20
N ASP A 16 1.46 4.63 -1.73
CA ASP A 16 2.81 4.45 -1.22
C ASP A 16 2.92 4.95 0.22
N VAL A 17 2.33 6.12 0.51
CA VAL A 17 2.27 6.67 1.88
C VAL A 17 1.64 5.68 2.84
N GLY A 18 0.58 4.98 2.44
CA GLY A 18 -0.04 3.92 3.24
C GLY A 18 0.94 2.80 3.58
N ILE A 19 1.70 2.31 2.60
CA ILE A 19 2.72 1.26 2.81
C ILE A 19 3.83 1.74 3.74
N TYR A 20 4.35 2.96 3.56
CA TYR A 20 5.36 3.52 4.46
C TYR A 20 4.83 3.70 5.88
N LEU A 21 3.60 4.19 6.06
CA LEU A 21 2.99 4.32 7.38
C LEU A 21 2.84 2.95 8.06
N LEU A 22 2.41 1.92 7.32
CA LEU A 22 2.33 0.56 7.86
C LEU A 22 3.71 0.03 8.27
N HIS A 23 4.73 0.23 7.44
CA HIS A 23 6.10 -0.14 7.80
C HIS A 23 6.56 0.59 9.08
N VAL A 24 6.40 1.91 9.16
CA VAL A 24 6.82 2.71 10.32
C VAL A 24 6.09 2.28 11.59
N LEU A 25 4.77 2.09 11.54
CA LEU A 25 3.98 1.67 12.71
C LEU A 25 4.41 0.29 13.22
N ARG A 26 4.72 -0.64 12.32
CA ARG A 26 5.22 -1.97 12.67
C ARG A 26 6.61 -1.92 13.30
N SER A 27 7.49 -1.10 12.75
CA SER A 27 8.86 -0.92 13.24
C SER A 27 8.90 -0.24 14.61
N LEU A 28 8.03 0.75 14.86
CA LEU A 28 7.99 1.50 16.12
C LEU A 28 7.35 0.74 17.27
N ALA A 29 6.39 -0.16 17.00
CA ALA A 29 5.60 -0.79 18.05
C ALA A 29 5.27 -2.27 17.76
N PRO A 30 6.27 -3.13 17.50
CA PRO A 30 6.07 -4.49 16.99
C PRO A 30 5.20 -5.37 17.90
N GLU A 31 5.32 -5.23 19.22
CA GLU A 31 4.57 -6.03 20.20
C GLU A 31 3.08 -5.65 20.29
N SER A 32 2.73 -4.42 19.90
CA SER A 32 1.35 -3.91 19.99
C SER A 32 0.67 -3.80 18.63
N PHE A 33 1.44 -3.91 17.54
CA PHE A 33 0.89 -3.82 16.21
C PHE A 33 0.14 -5.12 15.88
N ALA A 34 -1.11 -4.99 15.44
CA ALA A 34 -1.91 -6.10 14.96
C ALA A 34 -2.66 -5.70 13.69
N TRP A 35 -2.75 -6.63 12.74
CA TRP A 35 -3.61 -6.46 11.58
C TRP A 35 -5.07 -6.61 12.00
N HIS A 36 -5.91 -5.64 11.61
CA HIS A 36 -7.33 -5.70 11.89
C HIS A 36 -8.06 -6.61 10.88
N GLY A 37 -8.93 -7.50 11.37
CA GLY A 37 -9.69 -8.45 10.56
C GLY A 37 -10.79 -9.14 11.36
N GLY A 38 -11.73 -9.79 10.66
CA GLY A 38 -12.78 -10.61 11.29
C GLY A 38 -12.25 -11.95 11.80
N ALA A 39 -12.96 -12.57 12.75
CA ALA A 39 -12.52 -13.80 13.43
C ALA A 39 -12.19 -14.96 12.48
N ASP A 40 -12.85 -15.04 11.31
CA ASP A 40 -12.75 -16.16 10.37
C ASP A 40 -12.29 -15.74 8.96
N GLY A 41 -11.70 -14.55 8.80
CA GLY A 41 -11.36 -13.97 7.49
C GLY A 41 -9.93 -13.41 7.40
N PRO A 42 -9.44 -13.14 6.18
CA PRO A 42 -8.16 -12.45 6.03
C PRO A 42 -8.25 -11.06 6.67
N PRO A 43 -7.11 -10.46 7.06
CA PRO A 43 -7.06 -9.07 7.49
C PRO A 43 -7.78 -8.16 6.50
N PHE A 44 -8.54 -7.18 7.00
CA PHE A 44 -9.29 -6.26 6.15
C PHE A 44 -8.39 -5.48 5.18
N LEU A 45 -7.11 -5.31 5.53
CA LEU A 45 -6.12 -4.76 4.62
C LEU A 45 -5.99 -5.56 3.32
N ASP A 46 -5.95 -6.90 3.41
CA ASP A 46 -5.77 -7.77 2.26
C ASP A 46 -6.98 -7.65 1.32
N LEU A 47 -8.18 -7.47 1.89
CA LEU A 47 -9.40 -7.21 1.14
C LEU A 47 -9.40 -5.83 0.47
N LEU A 48 -8.92 -4.80 1.17
CA LEU A 48 -8.83 -3.44 0.65
C LEU A 48 -7.80 -3.33 -0.50
N ILE A 49 -6.66 -3.99 -0.36
CA ILE A 49 -5.60 -4.03 -1.38
C ILE A 49 -5.93 -5.01 -2.51
N GLY A 50 -6.76 -6.02 -2.23
CA GLY A 50 -7.06 -7.12 -3.14
C GLY A 50 -5.93 -8.15 -3.24
N SER A 51 -5.03 -8.21 -2.25
CA SER A 51 -3.91 -9.15 -2.16
C SER A 51 -3.32 -9.15 -0.75
N ASP A 52 -2.80 -10.30 -0.31
CA ASP A 52 -2.02 -10.44 0.93
C ASP A 52 -0.53 -10.11 0.75
N ALA A 53 -0.06 -9.93 -0.49
CA ALA A 53 1.36 -9.83 -0.79
C ALA A 53 2.07 -8.65 -0.09
N PRO A 54 1.53 -7.41 -0.07
CA PRO A 54 2.18 -6.31 0.64
C PRO A 54 2.29 -6.54 2.15
N ARG A 55 1.23 -7.08 2.76
CA ARG A 55 1.22 -7.43 4.18
C ARG A 55 2.32 -8.44 4.51
N ARG A 56 2.37 -9.53 3.74
CA ARG A 56 3.35 -10.62 3.94
C ARG A 56 4.78 -10.16 3.68
N ALA A 57 5.00 -9.29 2.70
CA ALA A 57 6.31 -8.70 2.44
C ALA A 57 6.79 -7.86 3.65
N LEU A 58 5.92 -7.00 4.18
CA LEU A 58 6.23 -6.24 5.40
C LEU A 58 6.45 -7.18 6.61
N GLU A 59 5.73 -8.30 6.69
CA GLU A 59 5.92 -9.30 7.77
C GLU A 59 7.24 -10.02 7.68
N ALA A 60 7.73 -10.24 6.46
CA ALA A 60 9.05 -10.79 6.21
C ALA A 60 10.18 -9.76 6.40
N GLY A 61 9.87 -8.52 6.81
CA GLY A 61 10.85 -7.46 7.01
C GLY A 61 11.36 -6.85 5.70
N ALA A 62 10.60 -6.95 4.61
CA ALA A 62 10.97 -6.32 3.35
C ALA A 62 11.08 -4.80 3.48
N ASP A 63 11.99 -4.23 2.71
CA ASP A 63 12.08 -2.78 2.50
C ASP A 63 10.77 -2.26 1.89
N PRO A 64 10.10 -1.24 2.49
CA PRO A 64 8.90 -0.66 1.92
C PRO A 64 9.08 -0.12 0.50
N ASP A 65 10.29 0.33 0.12
CA ASP A 65 10.60 0.79 -1.24
C ASP A 65 10.38 -0.32 -2.27
N ALA A 66 10.75 -1.56 -1.92
CA ALA A 66 10.57 -2.73 -2.78
C ALA A 66 9.09 -3.09 -2.96
N VAL A 67 8.30 -2.98 -1.87
CA VAL A 67 6.84 -3.22 -1.91
C VAL A 67 6.15 -2.19 -2.79
N VAL A 68 6.55 -0.92 -2.67
CA VAL A 68 6.04 0.18 -3.49
C VAL A 68 6.46 0.02 -4.96
N ALA A 69 7.70 -0.38 -5.23
CA ALA A 69 8.20 -0.56 -6.59
C ALA A 69 7.40 -1.61 -7.37
N ASP A 70 7.08 -2.76 -6.76
CA ASP A 70 6.22 -3.78 -7.38
C ASP A 70 4.83 -3.20 -7.72
N TRP A 71 4.24 -2.48 -6.77
CA TRP A 71 2.93 -1.85 -6.97
C TRP A 71 2.95 -0.85 -8.13
N ARG A 72 3.96 0.03 -8.19
CA ARG A 72 4.13 1.02 -9.26
C ARG A 72 4.30 0.35 -10.63
N ALA A 73 5.06 -0.74 -10.71
CA ALA A 73 5.20 -1.50 -11.96
C ALA A 73 3.86 -2.06 -12.44
N ARG A 74 3.05 -2.61 -11.54
CA ARG A 74 1.69 -3.10 -11.87
C ARG A 74 0.74 -1.98 -12.27
N ALA A 75 0.84 -0.81 -11.61
CA ALA A 75 0.06 0.37 -11.96
C ALA A 75 0.41 0.87 -13.37
N ALA A 76 1.70 0.98 -13.71
CA ALA A 76 2.16 1.37 -15.05
C ALA A 76 1.69 0.37 -16.13
N ALA A 77 1.75 -0.94 -15.85
CA ALA A 77 1.21 -1.94 -16.77
C ALA A 77 -0.31 -1.80 -16.96
N PHE A 78 -1.05 -1.44 -15.91
CA PHE A 78 -2.48 -1.17 -16.01
C PHE A 78 -2.76 0.12 -16.77
N GLU A 79 -1.93 1.15 -16.61
CA GLU A 79 -2.01 2.40 -17.36
C GLU A 79 -1.93 2.16 -18.86
N GLU A 80 -1.00 1.32 -19.32
CA GLU A 80 -0.92 0.94 -20.74
C GLU A 80 -2.13 0.14 -21.19
N ARG A 81 -2.57 -0.83 -20.37
CA ARG A 81 -3.75 -1.67 -20.68
C ARG A 81 -5.04 -0.87 -20.77
N ARG A 82 -5.18 0.21 -19.99
CA ARG A 82 -6.41 1.03 -20.00
C ARG A 82 -6.48 2.01 -21.16
N ARG A 83 -5.37 2.29 -21.87
CA ARG A 83 -5.31 3.30 -22.95
C ARG A 83 -6.42 3.18 -24.01
N PRO A 84 -6.76 1.98 -24.53
CA PRO A 84 -7.81 1.85 -25.54
C PRO A 84 -9.22 2.16 -25.04
N TYR A 85 -9.40 2.30 -23.72
CA TYR A 85 -10.70 2.48 -23.07
C TYR A 85 -10.87 3.88 -22.45
N LEU A 86 -9.91 4.79 -22.66
CA LEU A 86 -10.00 6.16 -22.17
C LEU A 86 -10.97 6.97 -23.05
N LEU A 87 -11.91 7.68 -22.40
CA LEU A 87 -12.90 8.55 -23.06
C LEU A 87 -12.58 10.05 -22.91
N TYR A 88 -11.56 10.37 -22.10
CA TYR A 88 -11.11 11.71 -21.80
C TYR A 88 -9.59 11.72 -21.81
N ASP A 89 -9.03 12.85 -22.21
CA ASP A 89 -7.59 13.13 -22.12
C ASP A 89 -7.13 13.26 -20.65
#